data_AF-A0A2L2Z2S6-F1
#
_entry.id   AF-A0A2L2Z2S6-F1
#
_cell.length_a   1.000
_cell.length_b   1.000
_cell.length_c   1.000
_cell.angle_alpha   90.00
_cell.angle_beta   90.00
_cell.angle_gamma   90.00
#
_symmetry.space_group_name_H-M   'P 1'
#
loop_
_entity.id
_entity.type
_entity.pdbx_description
1 polymer ?
#
loop_
_entity_poly.entity_id
_entity_poly.type
_entity_poly.pdbx_seq_one_letter_code
_entity_poly.pdbx_strand_id
1 'polypeptide(L)'
;ISWDEELPPDIQQRYKHWAKHVDLIEQCRIPRQLMQGSIESTSLHVFTDASADAYACCVYLRTEKETDTSIQLISAKARVAPMRRPTIPRLELLGAAMGARLACTALEAIQRPLRMGFWVDSMVVLSWIMKGEPWNTFVGNRVREIRKLTDVNSWRYVPGTMNPAALPSRSCGWKE
;
A
#
# COMPACT_ATOMS: atom_id res chain seq x y z
N ILE A 1 5.38 10.21 -32.25
CA ILE A 1 3.98 10.38 -31.82
C ILE A 1 3.72 11.86 -31.68
N SER A 2 3.24 12.45 -32.79
CA SER A 2 2.62 13.77 -32.74
C SER A 2 1.32 13.69 -31.93
N TRP A 3 0.83 14.81 -31.41
CA TRP A 3 -0.43 14.85 -30.66
C TRP A 3 -1.64 14.37 -31.48
N ASP A 4 -1.59 14.56 -32.79
CA ASP A 4 -2.67 14.20 -33.73
C ASP A 4 -2.44 12.84 -34.42
N GLU A 5 -1.39 12.11 -34.06
CA GLU A 5 -1.07 10.81 -34.65
C GLU A 5 -1.90 9.71 -33.99
N GLU A 6 -2.52 8.83 -34.79
CA GLU A 6 -3.29 7.71 -34.24
C GLU A 6 -2.41 6.83 -33.35
N LEU A 7 -2.94 6.42 -32.20
CA LEU A 7 -2.24 5.53 -31.30
C LEU A 7 -2.03 4.15 -31.97
N PRO A 8 -0.92 3.46 -31.69
CA PRO A 8 -0.73 2.08 -32.10
C PRO A 8 -1.94 1.18 -31.77
N PRO A 9 -2.31 0.22 -32.64
CA PRO A 9 -3.51 -0.60 -32.48
C PRO A 9 -3.59 -1.34 -31.13
N ASP A 10 -2.44 -1.77 -30.59
CA ASP A 10 -2.35 -2.45 -29.30
C ASP A 10 -2.77 -1.53 -28.14
N ILE A 11 -2.35 -0.26 -28.17
CA ILE A 11 -2.73 0.73 -27.15
C ILE A 11 -4.21 1.04 -27.28
N GLN A 12 -4.72 1.22 -28.50
CA GLN A 12 -6.15 1.45 -28.73
C GLN A 12 -7.00 0.29 -28.18
N GLN A 13 -6.60 -0.96 -28.43
CA GLN A 13 -7.32 -2.14 -27.95
C GLN A 13 -7.32 -2.23 -26.43
N ARG A 14 -6.17 -2.01 -25.78
CA ARG A 14 -6.05 -1.98 -24.31
C ARG A 14 -6.92 -0.89 -23.69
N TYR A 15 -6.93 0.30 -24.28
CA TYR A 15 -7.78 1.40 -23.82
C TYR A 15 -9.27 1.07 -23.97
N LYS A 16 -9.70 0.58 -25.15
CA LYS A 16 -11.10 0.19 -25.39
C LYS A 16 -11.54 -0.92 -24.45
N HIS A 17 -10.66 -1.89 -24.15
CA HIS A 17 -10.95 -2.94 -23.18
C HIS A 17 -11.15 -2.36 -21.77
N TRP A 18 -10.23 -1.49 -21.31
CA TRP A 18 -10.38 -0.79 -20.03
C TRP A 18 -11.67 0.03 -19.96
N ALA A 19 -12.01 0.75 -21.05
CA ALA A 19 -13.18 1.62 -21.12
C ALA A 19 -14.51 0.85 -20.94
N LYS A 20 -14.58 -0.43 -21.36
CA LYS A 20 -15.77 -1.29 -21.14
C LYS A 20 -16.08 -1.53 -19.67
N HIS A 21 -15.10 -1.38 -18.79
CA HIS A 21 -15.26 -1.61 -17.35
C HIS A 21 -15.55 -0.32 -16.57
N VAL A 22 -15.61 0.84 -17.23
CA VAL A 22 -15.91 2.12 -16.58
C VAL A 22 -17.29 2.08 -15.90
N ASP A 23 -18.26 1.38 -16.48
CA ASP A 23 -19.61 1.22 -15.90
C ASP A 23 -19.58 0.51 -14.53
N LEU A 24 -18.54 -0.28 -14.23
CA LEU A 24 -18.37 -0.91 -12.92
C LEU A 24 -18.07 0.12 -11.82
N ILE A 25 -17.49 1.27 -12.19
CA ILE A 25 -17.23 2.38 -11.25
C ILE A 25 -18.56 2.94 -10.74
N GLU A 26 -19.58 3.04 -11.61
CA GLU A 26 -20.92 3.50 -11.22
C GLU A 26 -21.60 2.54 -10.23
N GLN A 27 -21.21 1.27 -10.23
CA GLN A 27 -21.71 0.25 -9.32
C GLN A 27 -20.92 0.19 -8.01
N CYS A 28 -19.74 0.82 -7.95
CA CYS A 28 -18.94 0.88 -6.75
C CYS A 28 -19.67 1.68 -5.66
N ARG A 29 -19.84 1.08 -4.48
CA ARG A 29 -20.41 1.73 -3.30
C ARG A 29 -19.36 1.67 -2.19
N ILE A 30 -18.94 2.85 -1.74
CA ILE A 30 -18.01 2.98 -0.60
C ILE A 30 -18.83 3.39 0.62
N PRO A 31 -18.96 2.53 1.65
CA PRO A 31 -19.69 2.88 2.86
C PRO A 31 -19.06 4.09 3.55
N ARG A 32 -19.88 5.10 3.90
CA ARG A 32 -19.40 6.31 4.61
C ARG A 32 -19.03 6.02 6.07
N GLN A 33 -19.70 5.04 6.68
CA GLN A 33 -19.43 4.65 8.07
C GLN A 33 -18.19 3.76 8.12
N LEU A 34 -17.13 4.29 8.73
CA LEU A 34 -15.86 3.60 8.92
C LEU A 34 -15.92 2.61 10.09
N MET A 35 -16.30 3.07 11.28
CA MET A 35 -16.32 2.23 12.47
C MET A 35 -17.70 1.63 12.73
N GLN A 36 -17.73 0.29 12.82
CA GLN A 36 -18.94 -0.50 13.07
C GLN A 36 -18.84 -1.32 14.37
N GLY A 37 -17.83 -1.04 15.20
CA GLY A 37 -17.52 -1.77 16.43
C GLY A 37 -16.76 -0.91 17.43
N SER A 38 -16.33 -1.52 18.53
CA SER A 38 -15.55 -0.85 19.57
C SER A 38 -14.10 -0.60 19.14
N ILE A 39 -13.34 0.15 19.94
CA ILE A 39 -11.92 0.42 19.67
C ILE A 39 -11.11 -0.88 19.78
N GLU A 40 -11.42 -1.72 20.76
CA GLU A 40 -10.70 -2.95 21.07
C GLU A 40 -10.83 -3.98 19.93
N SER A 41 -11.99 -4.02 19.31
CA SER A 41 -12.31 -4.88 18.16
C SER A 41 -11.84 -4.32 16.82
N THR A 42 -11.27 -3.11 16.80
CA THR A 42 -10.86 -2.43 15.56
C THR A 42 -9.35 -2.25 15.47
N SER A 43 -8.79 -2.54 14.29
CA SER A 43 -7.37 -2.38 13.99
C SER A 43 -7.13 -1.82 12.59
N LEU A 44 -6.03 -1.10 12.43
CA LEU A 44 -5.52 -0.63 11.14
C LEU A 44 -4.47 -1.60 10.60
N HIS A 45 -4.61 -1.99 9.34
CA HIS A 45 -3.66 -2.87 8.67
C HIS A 45 -3.11 -2.17 7.42
N VAL A 46 -1.79 -2.04 7.37
CA VAL A 46 -1.09 -1.30 6.33
C VAL A 46 -0.26 -2.28 5.52
N PHE A 47 -0.56 -2.38 4.23
CA PHE A 47 0.16 -3.24 3.30
C PHE A 47 1.01 -2.37 2.39
N THR A 48 2.23 -2.79 2.10
CA THR A 48 3.11 -2.08 1.17
C THR A 48 3.72 -3.04 0.17
N ASP A 49 3.89 -2.59 -1.07
CA ASP A 49 4.60 -3.33 -2.12
C ASP A 49 5.41 -2.35 -2.97
N ALA A 50 6.43 -2.86 -3.66
CA ALA A 50 7.14 -2.13 -4.69
C ALA A 50 7.52 -3.02 -5.86
N SER A 51 7.51 -2.41 -7.05
CA SER A 51 8.00 -2.96 -8.29
C SER A 51 9.13 -2.08 -8.84
N ALA A 52 9.67 -2.44 -10.00
CA ALA A 52 10.63 -1.60 -10.71
C ALA A 52 10.03 -0.26 -11.16
N ASP A 53 8.69 -0.18 -11.27
CA ASP A 53 7.99 0.94 -11.89
C ASP A 53 7.28 1.84 -10.88
N ALA A 54 6.85 1.29 -9.73
CA ALA A 54 6.19 2.07 -8.68
C ALA A 54 6.29 1.39 -7.32
N TYR A 55 6.06 2.16 -6.26
CA TYR A 55 5.86 1.65 -4.90
C TYR A 55 4.55 2.18 -4.35
N ALA A 56 3.86 1.37 -3.56
CA ALA A 56 2.51 1.65 -3.10
C ALA A 56 2.26 1.15 -1.68
N CYS A 57 1.23 1.71 -1.06
CA CYS A 57 0.68 1.24 0.20
C CYS A 57 -0.84 1.36 0.23
N CYS A 58 -1.47 0.45 0.98
CA CYS A 58 -2.91 0.43 1.24
C CYS A 58 -3.15 0.33 2.74
N VAL A 59 -4.10 1.10 3.26
CA VAL A 59 -4.52 1.11 4.66
C VAL A 59 -5.94 0.59 4.75
N TYR A 60 -6.11 -0.50 5.48
CA TYR A 60 -7.39 -1.13 5.75
C TYR A 60 -7.78 -0.94 7.21
N LEU A 61 -9.05 -0.66 7.42
CA LEU A 61 -9.68 -0.75 8.73
C LEU A 61 -10.33 -2.13 8.84
N ARG A 62 -9.94 -2.88 9.86
CA ARG A 62 -10.49 -4.19 10.18
C ARG A 62 -11.26 -4.07 11.50
N THR A 63 -12.52 -4.48 11.50
CA THR A 63 -13.37 -4.52 12.69
C THR A 63 -13.91 -5.93 12.87
N GLU A 64 -13.53 -6.56 13.98
CA GLU A 64 -14.09 -7.84 14.41
C GLU A 64 -15.45 -7.61 15.07
N LYS A 65 -16.47 -8.34 14.65
CA LYS A 65 -17.77 -8.44 15.33
C LYS A 65 -17.92 -9.86 15.86
N GLU A 66 -18.92 -10.09 16.70
CA GLU A 66 -19.17 -11.42 17.29
C GLU A 66 -19.36 -12.52 16.23
N THR A 67 -19.93 -12.18 15.07
CA THR A 67 -20.28 -13.14 14.02
C THR A 67 -19.48 -12.99 12.73
N ASP A 68 -18.81 -11.86 12.49
CA ASP A 68 -18.13 -11.60 11.23
C ASP A 68 -17.02 -10.53 11.37
N THR A 69 -16.11 -10.46 10.40
CA THR A 69 -15.06 -9.44 10.30
C THR A 69 -15.34 -8.50 9.12
N SER A 70 -15.53 -7.22 9.41
CA SER A 70 -15.62 -6.18 8.39
C SER A 70 -14.23 -5.66 8.03
N ILE A 71 -13.94 -5.54 6.73
CA ILE A 71 -12.70 -4.96 6.20
C ILE A 71 -13.05 -3.84 5.24
N GLN A 72 -12.46 -2.68 5.41
CA GLN A 72 -12.68 -1.51 4.55
C GLN A 72 -11.35 -0.86 4.17
N LEU A 73 -11.16 -0.59 2.87
CA LEU A 73 -10.03 0.25 2.42
C LEU A 73 -10.33 1.70 2.76
N ILE A 74 -9.50 2.32 3.60
CA ILE A 74 -9.70 3.71 4.03
C ILE A 74 -8.78 4.69 3.32
N SER A 75 -7.61 4.22 2.88
CA SER A 75 -6.67 5.05 2.13
C SER A 75 -5.70 4.18 1.35
N ALA A 76 -5.26 4.66 0.19
CA ALA A 76 -4.18 4.06 -0.58
C ALA A 76 -3.34 5.16 -1.20
N LYS A 77 -2.05 4.87 -1.41
CA LYS A 77 -1.11 5.80 -2.05
C LYS A 77 -0.13 5.03 -2.91
N ALA A 78 0.12 5.52 -4.12
CA ALA A 78 1.13 4.98 -5.03
C ALA A 78 2.04 6.10 -5.51
N ARG A 79 3.28 5.77 -5.84
CA ARG A 79 4.27 6.67 -6.43
C ARG A 79 5.09 5.94 -7.47
N VAL A 80 5.24 6.58 -8.63
CA VAL A 80 6.13 6.11 -9.71
C VAL A 80 7.56 6.07 -9.18
N ALA A 81 8.30 5.03 -9.55
CA ALA A 81 9.69 4.87 -9.20
C ALA A 81 10.53 6.02 -9.81
N PRO A 82 11.52 6.56 -9.08
CA PRO A 82 12.37 7.62 -9.61
C PRO A 82 13.13 7.18 -10.87
N MET A 83 13.33 8.11 -11.82
CA MET A 83 14.08 7.88 -13.07
C MET A 83 15.46 7.28 -12.82
N ARG A 84 16.16 7.77 -11.77
CA ARG A 84 17.37 7.11 -11.24
C ARG A 84 16.93 5.95 -10.35
N ARG A 85 16.69 4.80 -10.98
CA ARG A 85 16.09 3.62 -10.35
C ARG A 85 16.91 3.19 -9.13
N PRO A 86 16.38 3.34 -7.90
CA PRO A 86 16.92 2.68 -6.73
C PRO A 86 16.81 1.16 -6.91
N THR A 87 17.56 0.40 -6.13
CA THR A 87 17.35 -1.06 -6.08
C THR A 87 15.95 -1.39 -5.57
N ILE A 88 15.41 -2.55 -5.95
CA ILE A 88 14.08 -3.02 -5.50
C ILE A 88 13.94 -2.94 -3.96
N PRO A 89 14.90 -3.40 -3.14
CA PRO A 89 14.81 -3.26 -1.68
C PRO A 89 14.69 -1.80 -1.19
N ARG A 90 15.30 -0.84 -1.89
CA ARG A 90 15.17 0.57 -1.53
C ARG A 90 13.78 1.11 -1.88
N LEU A 91 13.17 0.65 -2.97
CA LEU A 91 11.80 1.00 -3.34
C LEU A 91 10.80 0.38 -2.36
N GLU A 92 10.99 -0.88 -1.97
CA GLU A 92 10.19 -1.55 -0.94
C GLU A 92 10.27 -0.79 0.40
N LEU A 93 11.49 -0.35 0.79
CA LEU A 93 11.68 0.46 2.00
C LEU A 93 11.03 1.84 1.92
N LEU A 94 11.00 2.46 0.73
CA LEU A 94 10.25 3.69 0.50
C LEU A 94 8.74 3.46 0.59
N GLY A 95 8.24 2.33 0.09
CA GLY A 95 6.87 1.87 0.28
C GLY A 95 6.51 1.74 1.76
N ALA A 96 7.35 1.06 2.53
CA ALA A 96 7.21 0.92 3.98
C ALA A 96 7.16 2.28 4.71
N ALA A 97 8.09 3.19 4.40
CA ALA A 97 8.11 4.54 4.99
C ALA A 97 6.86 5.36 4.62
N MET A 98 6.38 5.23 3.37
CA MET A 98 5.14 5.86 2.92
C MET A 98 3.90 5.27 3.62
N GLY A 99 3.87 3.95 3.81
CA GLY A 99 2.84 3.26 4.59
C GLY A 99 2.78 3.73 6.04
N ALA A 100 3.93 3.83 6.70
CA ALA A 100 4.03 4.35 8.08
C ALA A 100 3.44 5.76 8.22
N ARG A 101 3.80 6.68 7.32
CA ARG A 101 3.23 8.05 7.30
C ARG A 101 1.73 8.04 7.06
N LEU A 102 1.27 7.25 6.09
CA LEU A 102 -0.15 7.19 5.73
C LEU A 102 -0.99 6.63 6.89
N ALA A 103 -0.45 5.67 7.63
CA ALA A 103 -1.08 5.12 8.82
C ALA A 103 -1.25 6.17 9.92
N CYS A 104 -0.22 6.98 10.19
CA CYS A 104 -0.32 8.09 11.14
C CYS A 104 -1.40 9.10 10.73
N THR A 105 -1.42 9.52 9.46
CA THR A 105 -2.45 10.43 8.95
C THR A 105 -3.85 9.83 9.07
N ALA A 106 -4.01 8.53 8.77
CA ALA A 106 -5.29 7.85 8.92
C ALA A 106 -5.74 7.78 10.39
N LEU A 107 -4.82 7.48 11.30
CA LEU A 107 -5.11 7.42 12.74
C LEU A 107 -5.50 8.80 13.30
N GLU A 108 -4.79 9.86 12.89
CA GLU A 108 -5.11 11.25 13.23
C GLU A 108 -6.52 11.64 12.74
N ALA A 109 -6.89 11.24 11.52
CA ALA A 109 -8.21 11.51 10.96
C ALA A 109 -9.33 10.73 11.67
N ILE A 110 -9.05 9.50 12.11
CA ILE A 110 -10.01 8.67 12.87
C ILE A 110 -10.18 9.17 14.31
N GLN A 111 -9.18 9.88 14.85
CA GLN A 111 -9.17 10.44 16.22
C GLN A 111 -9.38 9.39 17.31
N ARG A 112 -8.90 8.15 17.11
CA ARG A 112 -8.97 7.06 18.09
C ARG A 112 -7.69 6.24 18.11
N PRO A 113 -7.26 5.73 19.29
CA PRO A 113 -6.06 4.92 19.41
C PRO A 113 -6.34 3.47 18.97
N LEU A 114 -6.22 3.19 17.68
CA LEU A 114 -6.38 1.84 17.13
C LEU A 114 -5.05 1.08 17.13
N ARG A 115 -5.13 -0.25 17.32
CA ARG A 115 -3.98 -1.14 17.09
C ARG A 115 -3.58 -1.10 15.62
N MET A 116 -2.29 -1.15 15.32
CA MET A 116 -1.77 -1.11 13.95
C MET A 116 -0.96 -2.37 13.63
N GLY A 117 -1.11 -2.89 12.42
CA GLY A 117 -0.28 -3.94 11.85
C GLY A 117 0.28 -3.52 10.50
N PHE A 118 1.55 -3.78 10.25
CA PHE A 118 2.24 -3.42 9.01
C PHE A 118 2.74 -4.67 8.30
N TRP A 119 2.48 -4.77 7.01
CA TRP A 119 2.69 -5.98 6.21
C TRP A 119 3.55 -5.66 5.00
N VAL A 120 4.67 -6.38 4.90
CA VAL A 120 5.62 -6.29 3.79
C VAL A 120 5.87 -7.69 3.23
N ASP A 121 6.06 -7.79 1.92
CA ASP A 121 6.43 -9.04 1.24
C ASP A 121 7.95 -9.17 1.00
N SER A 122 8.73 -8.21 1.51
CA SER A 122 10.18 -8.24 1.48
C SER A 122 10.75 -8.59 2.85
N MET A 123 11.33 -9.79 2.95
CA MET A 123 12.09 -10.19 4.14
C MET A 123 13.30 -9.28 4.39
N VAL A 124 13.88 -8.68 3.34
CA VAL A 124 15.00 -7.72 3.46
C VAL A 124 14.54 -6.47 4.19
N VAL A 125 13.42 -5.87 3.75
CA VAL A 125 12.86 -4.69 4.41
C VAL A 125 12.42 -4.99 5.83
N LEU A 126 11.74 -6.13 6.05
CA LEU A 126 11.37 -6.55 7.39
C LEU A 126 12.59 -6.69 8.29
N SER A 127 13.67 -7.30 7.80
CA SER A 127 14.92 -7.45 8.55
C SER A 127 15.55 -6.10 8.91
N TRP A 128 15.59 -5.15 7.97
CA TRP A 128 16.07 -3.79 8.24
C TRP A 128 15.24 -3.07 9.29
N ILE A 129 13.91 -3.24 9.27
CA ILE A 129 13.02 -2.60 10.25
C ILE A 129 13.17 -3.25 11.63
N MET A 130 13.36 -4.57 11.71
CA MET A 130 13.43 -5.30 12.99
C MET A 130 14.82 -5.27 13.66
N LYS A 131 15.90 -5.41 12.89
CA LYS A 131 17.26 -5.54 13.42
C LYS A 131 18.00 -4.21 13.43
N GLY A 132 18.92 -3.99 14.36
CA GLY A 132 19.86 -2.86 14.31
C GLY A 132 21.18 -3.30 13.71
N GLU A 133 21.48 -2.91 12.48
CA GLU A 133 22.76 -3.22 11.82
C GLU A 133 23.36 -1.94 11.22
N PRO A 134 24.67 -1.91 10.92
CA PRO A 134 25.26 -0.78 10.22
C PRO A 134 24.63 -0.65 8.83
N TRP A 135 23.74 0.32 8.68
CA TRP A 135 23.12 0.63 7.40
C TRP A 135 23.86 1.76 6.71
N ASN A 136 23.83 1.76 5.38
CA ASN A 136 24.13 2.98 4.64
C ASN A 136 23.13 4.09 5.02
N THR A 137 23.51 5.35 4.79
CA THR A 137 22.74 6.53 5.19
C THR A 137 21.30 6.52 4.67
N PHE A 138 21.06 6.02 3.46
CA PHE A 138 19.71 5.94 2.89
C PHE A 138 18.81 5.01 3.70
N VAL A 139 19.26 3.76 3.90
CA VAL A 139 18.48 2.74 4.63
C VAL A 139 18.31 3.16 6.09
N GLY A 140 19.38 3.63 6.74
CA GLY A 140 19.33 4.05 8.14
C GLY A 140 18.39 5.22 8.39
N ASN A 141 18.34 6.21 7.49
CA ASN A 141 17.42 7.33 7.63
C ASN A 141 15.95 6.90 7.48
N ARG A 142 15.65 5.99 6.54
CA ARG A 142 14.27 5.49 6.34
C ARG A 142 13.83 4.56 7.46
N VAL A 143 14.70 3.68 7.95
CA VAL A 143 14.39 2.82 9.11
C VAL A 143 14.18 3.68 10.36
N ARG A 144 15.02 4.69 10.61
CA ARG A 144 14.84 5.60 11.77
C ARG A 144 13.50 6.31 11.73
N GLU A 145 13.09 6.76 10.54
CA GLU A 145 11.77 7.34 10.34
C GLU A 145 10.63 6.35 10.63
N ILE A 146 10.68 5.15 10.06
CA ILE A 146 9.68 4.10 10.28
C ILE A 146 9.54 3.78 11.78
N ARG A 147 10.67 3.61 12.47
CA ARG A 147 10.71 3.31 13.92
C ARG A 147 10.25 4.46 14.80
N LYS A 148 10.33 5.71 14.31
CA LYS A 148 9.78 6.87 15.02
C LYS A 148 8.25 6.92 14.91
N LEU A 149 7.70 6.47 13.79
CA LEU A 149 6.27 6.53 13.49
C LEU A 149 5.50 5.28 13.94
N THR A 150 6.18 4.14 14.07
CA THR A 150 5.55 2.83 14.27
C THR A 150 6.32 2.00 15.28
N ASP A 151 5.61 1.12 15.98
CA ASP A 151 6.24 0.08 16.79
C ASP A 151 6.86 -1.01 15.89
N VAL A 152 8.12 -1.34 16.14
CA VAL A 152 8.86 -2.38 15.40
C VAL A 152 8.17 -3.73 15.51
N ASN A 153 7.56 -4.03 16.66
CA ASN A 153 6.89 -5.31 16.87
C ASN A 153 5.54 -5.40 16.16
N SER A 154 5.10 -4.36 15.46
CA SER A 154 3.88 -4.36 14.65
C SER A 154 4.12 -4.73 13.18
N TRP A 155 5.38 -4.93 12.76
CA TRP A 155 5.74 -5.30 11.38
C TRP A 155 5.78 -6.82 11.16
N ARG A 156 5.20 -7.29 10.06
CA ARG A 156 5.06 -8.71 9.72
C ARG A 156 5.32 -8.95 8.23
N TYR A 157 5.72 -10.18 7.91
CA TYR A 157 5.81 -10.65 6.54
C TYR A 157 4.44 -11.09 6.03
N VAL A 158 4.13 -10.80 4.76
CA VAL A 158 2.99 -11.36 4.03
C VAL A 158 3.48 -11.90 2.68
N PRO A 159 2.99 -13.07 2.21
CA PRO A 159 3.31 -13.53 0.86
C PRO A 159 2.83 -12.52 -0.20
N GLY A 160 3.63 -12.26 -1.23
CA GLY A 160 3.30 -11.29 -2.29
C GLY A 160 1.98 -11.60 -3.02
N THR A 161 1.59 -12.88 -3.13
CA THR A 161 0.30 -13.30 -3.71
C THR A 161 -0.91 -12.91 -2.85
N MET A 162 -0.69 -12.60 -1.58
CA MET A 162 -1.70 -12.14 -0.62
C MET A 162 -1.56 -10.65 -0.30
N ASN A 163 -0.65 -9.94 -0.97
CA ASN A 163 -0.37 -8.53 -0.71
C ASN A 163 -1.27 -7.62 -1.56
N PRO A 164 -2.31 -6.97 -0.99
CA PRO A 164 -3.20 -6.10 -1.76
C PRO A 164 -2.50 -4.86 -2.34
N ALA A 165 -1.35 -4.46 -1.76
CA ALA A 165 -0.57 -3.34 -2.28
C ALA A 165 0.14 -3.67 -3.62
N ALA A 166 0.13 -4.95 -4.04
CA ALA A 166 0.68 -5.37 -5.34
C ALA A 166 -0.09 -4.79 -6.54
N LEU A 167 -1.40 -4.58 -6.40
CA LEU A 167 -2.23 -3.97 -7.44
C LEU A 167 -1.77 -2.54 -7.76
N PRO A 168 -1.68 -1.61 -6.79
CA PRO A 168 -1.23 -0.25 -7.06
C PRO A 168 0.28 -0.10 -7.32
N SER A 169 1.13 -1.05 -6.90
CA SER A 169 2.61 -0.96 -7.09
C SER A 169 3.06 -1.46 -8.47
N ARG A 170 2.36 -2.42 -9.07
CA ARG A 170 2.75 -3.04 -10.35
C ARG A 170 1.99 -2.44 -11.53
N SER A 171 1.17 -1.43 -11.24
CA SER A 171 0.09 -0.98 -12.11
C SER A 171 -0.89 -2.14 -12.39
N CYS A 172 -2.13 -1.86 -12.77
CA CYS A 172 -2.95 -2.90 -13.37
C CYS A 172 -2.31 -3.28 -14.73
N GLY A 173 -1.29 -4.13 -14.70
CA GLY A 173 -1.03 -5.02 -15.81
C GLY A 173 -2.27 -5.88 -15.89
N TRP A 174 -3.23 -5.46 -16.70
CA TRP A 174 -4.32 -6.30 -17.17
C TRP A 174 -3.65 -7.45 -17.91
N LYS A 175 -3.17 -8.44 -17.16
CA LYS A 175 -2.81 -9.73 -17.69
C LYS A 175 -4.14 -10.45 -17.81
N GLU A 176 -4.45 -10.76 -19.07
CA GLU A 176 -5.55 -11.60 -19.53
C GLU A 176 -5.75 -12.84 -18.65
#